data_AF-A0A2T3B413-F1
#
_entry.id   AF-A0A2T3B413-F1
#
_cell.length_a   1.000
_cell.length_b   1.000
_cell.length_c   1.000
_cell.angle_alpha   90.00
_cell.angle_beta   90.00
_cell.angle_gamma   90.00
#
_symmetry.space_group_name_H-M   'P 1'
#
loop_
_entity.id
_entity.type
_entity.pdbx_description
1 polymer ?
#
loop_
_entity_poly.entity_id
_entity_poly.type
_entity_poly.pdbx_seq_one_letter_code
_entity_poly.pdbx_strand_id
1 'polypeptide(L)'
;MADSSDLPVLTILLLLTACLVSLFVLGQIASTYTTAYLAAPSEITTFIDAVDFSIQENESYDRDVAKVARLEDKLRMGRLLREIQKCGDDLREDLNGLLIDEGGTRLRSSTRLLWAAKRKRLEERMRRLDLLRMRFLVVYMGLIAAKGTTEHAPARDPEKNDAPKTQLRPSLPHALTEGITRKPPLRRLATQAMGHNDQVGGIQKLGWAGVVAELQNSPLMHKRHASIETSMANPRTA
;
A
#
# COMPACT_ATOMS: atom_id res chain seq x y z
N MET A 1 -17.47 33.35 65.80
CA MET A 1 -16.06 33.11 66.13
C MET A 1 -15.89 31.60 66.11
N ALA A 2 -15.11 31.04 65.18
CA ALA A 2 -14.91 29.59 65.13
C ALA A 2 -14.02 29.18 66.31
N ASP A 3 -14.43 28.17 67.06
CA ASP A 3 -13.75 27.77 68.28
C ASP A 3 -12.37 27.19 67.96
N SER A 4 -11.38 27.54 68.78
CA SER A 4 -9.97 27.14 68.61
C SER A 4 -9.75 25.61 68.57
N SER A 5 -10.73 24.83 69.03
CA SER A 5 -10.80 23.37 68.97
C SER A 5 -11.17 22.79 67.59
N ASP A 6 -11.73 23.58 66.68
CA ASP A 6 -12.13 23.11 65.34
C ASP A 6 -10.97 23.09 64.34
N LEU A 7 -9.97 23.96 64.55
CA LEU A 7 -8.74 24.04 63.78
C LEU A 7 -7.94 22.70 63.72
N PRO A 8 -7.65 22.01 64.84
CA PRO A 8 -6.94 20.73 64.80
C PRO A 8 -7.75 19.60 64.13
N VAL A 9 -9.08 19.57 64.29
CA VAL A 9 -9.93 18.55 63.66
C VAL A 9 -9.98 18.75 62.15
N LEU A 10 -10.14 20.00 61.71
CA LEU A 10 -10.17 20.36 60.30
C LEU A 10 -8.82 20.08 59.61
N THR A 11 -7.70 20.34 60.29
CA THR A 11 -6.36 20.02 59.76
C THR A 11 -6.12 18.51 59.66
N ILE A 12 -6.54 17.70 60.65
CA ILE A 12 -6.46 16.23 60.58
C ILE A 12 -7.31 15.70 59.42
N LEU A 13 -8.53 16.20 59.24
CA LEU A 13 -9.42 15.79 58.16
C LEU A 13 -8.85 16.18 56.78
N LEU A 14 -8.29 17.38 56.66
CA LEU A 14 -7.59 17.81 55.44
C LEU A 14 -6.35 16.96 55.15
N LEU A 15 -5.54 16.63 56.17
CA LEU A 15 -4.37 15.78 56.00
C LEU A 15 -4.77 14.36 55.59
N LEU A 16 -5.80 13.79 56.22
CA LEU A 16 -6.33 12.47 55.89
C LEU A 16 -6.85 12.43 54.45
N THR A 17 -7.65 13.42 54.05
CA THR A 17 -8.18 13.51 52.68
C THR A 17 -7.07 13.72 51.66
N ALA A 18 -6.08 14.58 51.94
CA ALA A 18 -4.90 14.75 51.08
C ALA A 18 -4.09 13.45 50.95
N CYS A 19 -3.91 12.71 52.05
CA CYS A 19 -3.24 11.40 52.05
C CYS A 19 -4.01 10.37 51.22
N LEU A 20 -5.33 10.27 51.40
CA LEU A 20 -6.17 9.36 50.63
C LEU A 20 -6.16 9.68 49.14
N VAL A 21 -6.24 10.97 48.76
CA VAL A 21 -6.12 11.39 47.36
C VAL A 21 -4.74 11.07 46.80
N SER A 22 -3.67 11.29 47.57
CA SER A 22 -2.30 10.93 47.17
C SER A 22 -2.15 9.42 46.94
N LEU A 23 -2.63 8.59 47.86
CA LEU A 23 -2.63 7.13 47.74
C LEU A 23 -3.45 6.67 46.53
N PHE A 24 -4.60 7.30 46.28
CA PHE A 24 -5.43 6.99 45.13
C PHE A 24 -4.70 7.29 43.81
N VAL A 25 -4.06 8.45 43.70
CA VAL A 25 -3.24 8.82 42.52
C VAL A 25 -2.06 7.85 42.35
N LEU A 26 -1.35 7.51 43.44
CA LEU A 26 -0.28 6.52 43.41
C LEU A 26 -0.78 5.14 42.96
N GLY A 27 -1.96 4.72 43.40
CA GLY A 27 -2.62 3.49 42.98
C GLY A 27 -2.94 3.50 41.47
N GLN A 28 -3.45 4.61 40.93
CA GLN A 28 -3.71 4.75 39.49
C GLN A 28 -2.42 4.66 38.67
N ILE A 29 -1.36 5.33 39.13
CA ILE A 29 -0.04 5.29 38.51
C ILE A 29 0.48 3.85 38.53
N ALA A 30 0.52 3.21 39.70
CA ALA A 30 1.01 1.84 39.86
C ALA A 30 0.22 0.86 38.98
N SER A 31 -1.10 0.97 38.93
CA SER A 31 -1.95 0.14 38.08
C SER A 31 -1.58 0.31 36.60
N THR A 32 -1.44 1.56 36.12
CA THR A 32 -1.05 1.86 34.73
C THR A 32 0.33 1.29 34.37
N TYR A 33 1.31 1.42 35.26
CA TYR A 33 2.64 0.86 35.02
C TYR A 33 2.66 -0.67 35.11
N THR A 34 1.83 -1.27 35.98
CA THR A 34 1.71 -2.73 36.12
C THR A 34 1.07 -3.34 34.88
N THR A 35 0.00 -2.75 34.35
CA THR A 35 -0.62 -3.23 33.12
C THR A 35 0.33 -3.08 31.92
N ALA A 36 1.06 -1.97 31.82
CA ALA A 36 2.09 -1.78 30.80
C ALA A 36 3.24 -2.81 30.93
N TYR A 37 3.66 -3.12 32.16
CA TYR A 37 4.71 -4.11 32.43
C TYR A 37 4.28 -5.52 32.02
N LEU A 38 3.03 -5.90 32.29
CA LEU A 38 2.49 -7.21 31.94
C LEU A 38 2.21 -7.36 30.43
N ALA A 39 1.83 -6.28 29.75
CA ALA A 39 1.56 -6.28 28.30
C ALA A 39 2.84 -6.22 27.44
N ALA A 40 3.94 -5.70 27.99
CA ALA A 40 5.19 -5.52 27.26
C ALA A 40 5.70 -6.76 26.50
N PRO A 41 5.67 -7.99 27.06
CA PRO A 41 6.17 -9.19 26.38
C PRO A 41 5.34 -9.62 25.17
N SER A 42 4.01 -9.44 25.19
CA SER A 42 3.15 -9.78 24.05
C SER A 42 3.17 -8.69 22.98
N GLU A 43 3.35 -7.44 23.37
CA GLU A 43 3.41 -6.32 22.42
C GLU A 43 4.77 -6.23 21.72
N ILE A 44 5.88 -6.56 22.40
CA ILE A 44 7.19 -6.57 21.74
C ILE A 44 7.25 -7.63 20.64
N THR A 45 6.63 -8.79 20.84
CA THR A 45 6.63 -9.86 19.82
C THR A 45 5.90 -9.43 18.57
N THR A 46 4.79 -8.70 18.68
CA THR A 46 4.08 -8.19 17.49
C THR A 46 4.90 -7.17 16.73
N PHE A 47 5.70 -6.33 17.41
CA PHE A 47 6.63 -5.41 16.73
C PHE A 47 7.78 -6.16 16.05
N ILE A 48 8.31 -7.22 16.66
CA ILE A 48 9.34 -8.07 16.05
C ILE A 48 8.78 -8.73 14.79
N ASP A 49 7.62 -9.38 14.89
CA ASP A 49 6.95 -10.01 13.76
C ASP A 49 6.69 -8.98 12.64
N ALA A 50 6.22 -7.78 12.99
CA ALA A 50 5.98 -6.72 12.02
C ALA A 50 7.24 -6.24 11.27
N VAL A 51 8.39 -6.22 11.96
CA VAL A 51 9.69 -5.93 11.33
C VAL A 51 10.14 -7.08 10.46
N ASP A 52 9.98 -8.33 10.89
CA ASP A 52 10.33 -9.49 10.08
C ASP A 52 9.48 -9.56 8.79
N PHE A 53 8.17 -9.31 8.90
CA PHE A 53 7.29 -9.14 7.75
C PHE A 53 7.72 -7.96 6.87
N SER A 54 8.24 -6.87 7.46
CA SER A 54 8.79 -5.74 6.69
C SER A 54 9.95 -6.14 5.80
N ILE A 55 10.85 -6.97 6.32
CA ILE A 55 12.06 -7.37 5.63
C ILE A 55 11.68 -8.28 4.46
N GLN A 56 10.80 -9.23 4.72
CA GLN A 56 10.28 -10.12 3.68
C GLN A 56 9.54 -9.35 2.57
N GLU A 57 8.76 -8.33 2.93
CA GLU A 57 8.05 -7.48 1.98
C GLU A 57 9.02 -6.62 1.15
N ASN A 58 10.08 -6.10 1.77
CA ASN A 58 11.12 -5.34 1.06
C ASN A 58 11.80 -6.17 -0.05
N GLU A 59 12.05 -7.46 0.18
CA GLU A 59 12.57 -8.34 -0.88
C GLU A 59 11.60 -8.46 -2.06
N SER A 60 10.29 -8.45 -1.79
CA SER A 60 9.27 -8.44 -2.83
C SER A 60 9.28 -7.11 -3.60
N TYR A 61 9.39 -6.01 -2.89
CA TYR A 61 9.48 -4.68 -3.49
C TYR A 61 10.72 -4.52 -4.37
N ASP A 62 11.87 -5.06 -3.98
CA ASP A 62 13.07 -5.05 -4.82
C ASP A 62 12.85 -5.79 -6.15
N ARG A 63 12.19 -6.96 -6.11
CA ARG A 63 11.80 -7.70 -7.33
C ARG A 63 10.85 -6.89 -8.20
N ASP A 64 9.92 -6.14 -7.60
CA ASP A 64 8.93 -5.35 -8.33
C ASP A 64 9.52 -4.07 -8.94
N VAL A 65 10.46 -3.41 -8.25
CA VAL A 65 11.25 -2.30 -8.79
C VAL A 65 12.12 -2.76 -9.96
N ALA A 66 12.67 -3.98 -9.90
CA ALA A 66 13.48 -4.54 -10.98
C ALA A 66 12.68 -4.71 -12.30
N LYS A 67 11.37 -4.99 -12.22
CA LYS A 67 10.46 -5.14 -13.38
C LYS A 67 10.05 -3.80 -14.02
N VAL A 68 10.36 -2.67 -13.40
CA VAL A 68 10.03 -1.34 -13.93
C VAL A 68 11.04 -0.93 -15.01
N ALA A 69 10.57 -0.78 -16.25
CA ALA A 69 11.41 -0.41 -17.40
C ALA A 69 11.75 1.08 -17.46
N ARG A 70 10.84 1.96 -17.02
CA ARG A 70 11.05 3.42 -17.05
C ARG A 70 11.98 3.83 -15.91
N LEU A 71 13.13 4.41 -16.25
CA LEU A 71 14.16 4.81 -15.27
C LEU A 71 13.65 5.85 -14.26
N GLU A 72 12.81 6.80 -14.67
CA GLU A 72 12.27 7.81 -13.76
C GLU A 72 11.35 7.20 -12.69
N ASP A 73 10.43 6.33 -13.11
CA ASP A 73 9.54 5.60 -12.22
C ASP A 73 10.33 4.66 -11.31
N LYS A 74 11.38 4.01 -11.85
CA LYS A 74 12.31 3.18 -11.09
C LYS A 74 13.09 3.97 -10.04
N LEU A 75 13.56 5.18 -10.37
CA LEU A 75 14.26 6.06 -9.42
C LEU A 75 13.34 6.58 -8.33
N ARG A 76 12.09 6.93 -8.68
CA ARG A 76 11.08 7.34 -7.70
C ARG A 76 10.75 6.20 -6.74
N MET A 77 10.52 5.00 -7.28
CA MET A 77 10.21 3.82 -6.48
C MET A 77 11.40 3.37 -5.63
N GLY A 78 12.62 3.39 -6.19
CA GLY A 78 13.84 3.07 -5.47
C GLY A 78 14.15 4.06 -4.34
N ARG A 79 13.81 5.34 -4.48
CA ARG A 79 13.90 6.31 -3.36
C ARG A 79 12.95 5.96 -2.22
N LEU A 80 11.69 5.66 -2.54
CA LEU A 80 10.72 5.23 -1.53
C LEU A 80 11.14 3.93 -0.85
N LEU A 81 11.69 2.96 -1.61
CA LEU A 81 12.15 1.70 -1.05
C LEU A 81 13.31 1.89 -0.08
N ARG A 82 14.28 2.75 -0.41
CA ARG A 82 15.37 3.09 0.52
C ARG A 82 14.86 3.79 1.78
N GLU A 83 13.84 4.65 1.66
CA GLU A 83 13.20 5.27 2.82
C GLU A 83 12.49 4.24 3.71
N ILE A 84 11.80 3.25 3.11
CA ILE A 84 11.16 2.14 3.82
C ILE A 84 12.22 1.28 4.52
N GLN A 85 13.28 0.87 3.80
CA GLN A 85 14.39 0.10 4.34
C GLN A 85 15.03 0.82 5.52
N LYS A 86 15.39 2.11 5.36
CA LYS A 86 15.95 2.93 6.43
C LYS A 86 15.01 3.01 7.65
N CYS A 87 13.71 3.20 7.44
CA CYS A 87 12.76 3.27 8.55
C CYS A 87 12.58 1.90 9.25
N GLY A 88 12.68 0.81 8.50
CA GLY A 88 12.68 -0.55 9.03
C GLY A 88 13.94 -0.86 9.83
N ASP A 89 15.11 -0.45 9.33
CA ASP A 89 16.39 -0.59 10.02
C ASP A 89 16.44 0.23 11.31
N ASP A 90 15.98 1.49 11.28
CA ASP A 90 15.82 2.33 12.48
C ASP A 90 14.92 1.63 13.54
N LEU A 91 13.82 1.00 13.09
CA LEU A 91 12.88 0.31 13.96
C LEU A 91 13.52 -0.97 14.56
N ARG A 92 14.28 -1.70 13.75
CA ARG A 92 15.02 -2.89 14.18
C ARG A 92 16.12 -2.53 15.18
N GLU A 93 16.85 -1.44 14.97
CA GLU A 93 17.84 -0.95 15.92
C GLU A 93 17.19 -0.55 17.26
N ASP A 94 16.08 0.19 17.20
CA ASP A 94 15.29 0.56 18.37
C ASP A 94 14.78 -0.69 19.12
N LEU A 95 14.34 -1.74 18.42
CA LEU A 95 13.93 -3.01 19.02
C LEU A 95 15.11 -3.78 19.63
N ASN A 96 16.24 -3.88 18.92
CA ASN A 96 17.42 -4.59 19.40
C ASN A 96 17.97 -3.95 20.69
N GLY A 97 17.93 -2.62 20.81
CA GLY A 97 18.31 -1.92 22.03
C GLY A 97 17.40 -2.21 23.25
N LEU A 98 16.18 -2.73 23.03
CA LEU A 98 15.22 -3.06 24.07
C LEU A 98 15.31 -4.52 24.54
N LEU A 99 15.83 -5.39 23.68
CA LEU A 99 16.03 -6.81 23.94
C LEU A 99 17.33 -7.05 24.72
N ILE A 100 17.34 -8.12 25.52
CA ILE A 100 18.53 -8.56 26.26
C ILE A 100 19.44 -9.40 25.37
N ASP A 101 18.85 -10.13 24.42
CA ASP A 101 19.50 -11.20 23.67
C ASP A 101 19.25 -11.03 22.17
N GLU A 102 20.30 -11.18 21.36
CA GLU A 102 20.22 -11.09 19.90
C GLU A 102 19.51 -12.34 19.35
N GLY A 103 18.17 -12.26 19.25
CA GLY A 103 17.30 -13.35 18.80
C GLY A 103 16.28 -13.83 19.82
N GLY A 104 16.28 -13.27 21.03
CA GLY A 104 15.31 -13.60 22.08
C GLY A 104 14.19 -12.56 22.21
N THR A 105 12.99 -13.00 22.60
CA THR A 105 11.84 -12.13 22.92
C THR A 105 11.92 -11.51 24.33
N ARG A 106 13.06 -11.65 25.02
CA ARG A 106 13.23 -11.21 26.42
C ARG A 106 13.66 -9.74 26.50
N LEU A 107 12.71 -8.89 26.90
CA LEU A 107 12.92 -7.48 27.23
C LEU A 107 13.74 -7.25 28.50
N ARG A 108 14.61 -6.23 28.49
CA ARG A 108 15.30 -5.71 29.69
C ARG A 108 14.31 -5.26 30.76
N SER A 109 14.58 -5.56 32.04
CA SER A 109 13.70 -5.18 33.15
C SER A 109 13.49 -3.67 33.27
N SER A 110 14.51 -2.87 32.98
CA SER A 110 14.42 -1.40 32.91
C SER A 110 13.55 -0.92 31.74
N THR A 111 13.60 -1.61 30.61
CA THR A 111 12.74 -1.34 29.46
C THR A 111 11.27 -1.62 29.77
N ARG A 112 10.98 -2.69 30.52
CA ARG A 112 9.60 -3.02 30.92
C ARG A 112 8.98 -1.93 31.80
N LEU A 113 9.77 -1.33 32.69
CA LEU A 113 9.34 -0.19 33.51
C LEU A 113 9.05 1.06 32.65
N LEU A 114 9.86 1.31 31.63
CA LEU A 114 9.69 2.45 30.70
C LEU A 114 8.88 2.10 29.45
N TRP A 115 8.15 0.97 29.45
CA TRP A 115 7.49 0.43 28.27
C TRP A 115 6.50 1.40 27.66
N ALA A 116 5.66 2.05 28.48
CA ALA A 116 4.63 2.98 28.00
C ALA A 116 5.20 4.12 27.15
N ALA A 117 6.39 4.63 27.48
CA ALA A 117 7.05 5.69 26.70
C ALA A 117 7.71 5.13 25.42
N LYS A 118 8.34 3.95 25.50
CA LYS A 118 9.01 3.30 24.36
C LYS A 118 8.01 2.76 23.33
N ARG A 119 6.90 2.19 23.80
CA ARG A 119 5.78 1.72 22.99
C ARG A 119 5.26 2.81 22.07
N LYS A 120 4.95 4.00 22.59
CA LYS A 120 4.47 5.13 21.77
C LYS A 120 5.45 5.50 20.65
N ARG A 121 6.75 5.45 20.93
CA ARG A 121 7.79 5.72 19.94
C ARG A 121 7.85 4.63 18.85
N LEU A 122 7.76 3.36 19.25
CA LEU A 122 7.72 2.21 18.33
C LEU A 122 6.46 2.25 17.44
N GLU A 123 5.29 2.51 18.02
CA GLU A 123 4.02 2.64 17.29
C GLU A 123 4.07 3.76 16.24
N GLU A 124 4.61 4.93 16.59
CA GLU A 124 4.77 6.04 15.66
C GLU A 124 5.73 5.71 14.51
N ARG A 125 6.83 5.00 14.80
CA ARG A 125 7.78 4.54 13.78
C ARG A 125 7.15 3.50 12.85
N MET A 126 6.40 2.55 13.41
CA MET A 126 5.67 1.56 12.64
C MET A 126 4.59 2.21 11.75
N ARG A 127 3.84 3.18 12.28
CA ARG A 127 2.86 3.95 11.49
C ARG A 127 3.51 4.69 10.32
N ARG A 128 4.69 5.27 10.52
CA ARG A 128 5.46 5.91 9.45
C ARG A 128 5.90 4.92 8.39
N LEU A 129 6.38 3.75 8.82
CA LEU A 129 6.73 2.64 7.93
C LEU A 129 5.51 2.23 7.08
N ASP A 130 4.36 2.00 7.70
CA ASP A 130 3.12 1.62 7.01
C ASP A 130 2.66 2.68 6.01
N LEU A 131 2.76 3.97 6.38
CA LEU A 131 2.42 5.06 5.46
C LEU A 131 3.35 5.08 4.24
N LEU A 132 4.65 4.82 4.41
CA LEU A 132 5.58 4.72 3.31
C LEU A 132 5.28 3.50 2.42
N ARG A 133 4.96 2.34 3.01
CA ARG A 133 4.52 1.15 2.26
C ARG A 133 3.25 1.40 1.46
N MET A 134 2.25 2.03 2.06
CA MET A 134 1.03 2.43 1.37
C MET A 134 1.33 3.39 0.20
N ARG A 135 2.21 4.38 0.40
CA ARG A 135 2.65 5.27 -0.67
C ARG A 135 3.36 4.51 -1.80
N PHE A 136 4.22 3.55 -1.46
CA PHE A 136 4.91 2.70 -2.43
C PHE A 136 3.92 1.88 -3.26
N LEU A 137 3.00 1.16 -2.61
CA LEU A 137 1.96 0.34 -3.25
C LEU A 137 1.09 1.17 -4.19
N VAL A 138 0.67 2.36 -3.78
CA VAL A 138 -0.14 3.26 -4.62
C VAL A 138 0.62 3.70 -5.87
N VAL A 139 1.90 4.07 -5.74
CA VAL A 139 2.73 4.44 -6.90
C VAL A 139 2.93 3.23 -7.81
N TYR A 140 3.10 2.03 -7.25
CA TYR A 140 3.32 0.81 -8.01
C TYR A 140 2.07 0.42 -8.80
N MET A 141 0.89 0.46 -8.16
CA MET A 141 -0.38 0.20 -8.83
C MET A 141 -0.69 1.25 -9.89
N GLY A 142 -0.40 2.53 -9.64
CA GLY A 142 -0.52 3.58 -10.64
C GLY A 142 0.35 3.33 -11.88
N LEU A 143 1.55 2.79 -11.69
CA LEU A 143 2.45 2.43 -12.79
C LEU A 143 1.94 1.22 -13.59
N ILE A 144 1.43 0.18 -12.91
CA ILE A 144 0.83 -0.98 -13.57
C ILE A 144 -0.39 -0.56 -14.39
N ALA A 145 -1.26 0.28 -13.82
CA ALA A 145 -2.42 0.81 -14.52
C ALA A 145 -2.03 1.61 -15.77
N ALA A 146 -1.00 2.46 -15.67
CA ALA A 146 -0.49 3.23 -16.80
C ALA A 146 0.10 2.35 -17.92
N LYS A 147 0.81 1.26 -17.57
CA LYS A 147 1.24 0.25 -18.54
C LYS A 147 0.05 -0.38 -19.27
N GLY A 148 -1.01 -0.75 -18.54
CA GLY A 148 -2.24 -1.30 -19.12
C GLY A 148 -2.96 -0.33 -20.08
N THR A 149 -2.90 0.98 -19.83
CA THR A 149 -3.48 1.99 -20.74
C THR A 149 -2.66 2.25 -22.00
N THR A 150 -1.36 1.93 -22.00
CA THR A 150 -0.50 2.18 -23.18
C THR A 150 -0.68 1.09 -24.25
N GLU A 151 -1.11 -0.12 -23.87
CA GLU A 151 -1.47 -1.19 -24.82
C GLU A 151 -2.88 -1.02 -25.40
N HIS A 152 -3.73 -0.17 -24.82
CA HIS A 152 -5.10 0.12 -25.29
C HIS A 152 -5.40 1.62 -25.27
N ALA A 153 -4.67 2.42 -26.04
CA ALA A 153 -5.13 3.75 -26.41
C ALA A 153 -6.07 3.64 -27.63
N PRO A 154 -7.40 3.79 -27.49
CA PRO A 154 -8.23 4.04 -28.65
C PRO A 154 -7.91 5.46 -29.13
N ALA A 155 -7.54 5.57 -30.41
CA ALA A 155 -7.50 6.82 -31.13
C ALA A 155 -8.82 7.57 -30.90
N ARG A 156 -8.77 8.70 -30.20
CA ARG A 156 -9.92 9.56 -30.00
C ARG A 156 -9.85 10.67 -31.03
N ASP A 157 -10.62 10.49 -32.10
CA ASP A 157 -10.83 11.49 -33.14
C ASP A 157 -11.40 12.80 -32.55
N PRO A 158 -11.03 13.97 -33.10
CA PRO A 158 -11.46 15.26 -32.61
C PRO A 158 -12.71 15.71 -33.35
N GLU A 159 -13.90 15.61 -32.75
CA GLU A 159 -15.03 16.42 -33.19
C GLU A 159 -16.09 16.62 -32.10
N LYS A 160 -16.18 17.89 -31.65
CA LYS A 160 -17.40 18.59 -31.23
C LYS A 160 -18.16 18.06 -30.00
N ASN A 161 -17.93 18.71 -28.84
CA ASN A 161 -19.01 19.36 -28.08
C ASN A 161 -18.46 20.19 -26.90
N ASP A 162 -18.76 21.49 -26.98
CA ASP A 162 -19.04 22.49 -25.95
C ASP A 162 -18.27 22.50 -24.61
N ALA A 163 -17.50 23.59 -24.45
CA ALA A 163 -17.05 24.10 -23.16
C ALA A 163 -18.23 24.76 -22.39
N PRO A 164 -18.14 24.84 -21.05
CA PRO A 164 -17.79 26.15 -20.51
C PRO A 164 -16.65 26.12 -19.49
N LYS A 165 -15.99 27.28 -19.45
CA LYS A 165 -14.75 27.64 -18.75
C LYS A 165 -14.77 27.34 -17.24
N THR A 166 -13.65 26.82 -16.73
CA THR A 166 -13.04 27.41 -15.52
C THR A 166 -11.53 27.21 -15.53
N GLN A 167 -10.84 28.30 -15.23
CA GLN A 167 -9.40 28.53 -15.36
C GLN A 167 -8.63 27.92 -14.18
N LEU A 168 -7.40 27.45 -14.42
CA LEU A 168 -6.15 28.00 -13.84
C LEU A 168 -4.97 27.04 -14.13
N ARG A 169 -4.09 27.41 -15.06
CA ARG A 169 -2.66 27.03 -14.98
C ARG A 169 -1.78 28.11 -15.64
N PRO A 170 -0.62 28.42 -15.07
CA PRO A 170 0.24 29.51 -15.55
C PRO A 170 1.02 29.10 -16.80
N SER A 171 1.24 30.10 -17.65
CA SER A 171 1.88 30.06 -18.96
C SER A 171 3.38 29.81 -18.90
N LEU A 172 3.89 29.04 -19.88
CA LEU A 172 5.30 28.96 -20.24
C LEU A 172 5.50 29.65 -21.62
N PRO A 173 6.63 30.35 -21.83
CA PRO A 173 6.75 31.40 -22.83
C PRO A 173 6.92 30.95 -24.29
N HIS A 174 6.49 31.89 -25.14
CA HIS A 174 6.11 31.84 -26.56
C HIS A 174 7.27 31.81 -27.58
N ALA A 175 8.40 31.14 -27.27
CA ALA A 175 9.64 31.36 -28.02
C ALA A 175 10.12 30.23 -28.96
N LEU A 176 9.32 29.20 -29.27
CA LEU A 176 9.76 28.07 -30.13
C LEU A 176 8.79 27.68 -31.26
N THR A 177 7.75 28.46 -31.54
CA THR A 177 6.66 28.08 -32.47
C THR A 177 6.76 28.63 -33.90
N GLU A 178 7.82 29.37 -34.28
CA GLU A 178 7.91 29.99 -35.63
C GLU A 178 8.80 29.26 -36.65
N GLY A 179 9.31 28.06 -36.37
CA GLY A 179 10.38 27.45 -37.19
C GLY A 179 10.02 26.44 -38.28
N ILE A 180 8.78 25.92 -38.36
CA ILE A 180 8.48 24.77 -39.25
C ILE A 180 7.20 25.05 -40.06
N THR A 181 7.18 26.20 -40.73
CA THR A 181 6.32 26.39 -41.91
C THR A 181 7.19 26.27 -43.14
N ARG A 182 6.88 25.26 -43.98
CA ARG A 182 7.30 25.04 -45.39
C ARG A 182 7.98 23.69 -45.65
N LYS A 183 7.19 22.68 -46.08
CA LYS A 183 7.35 21.94 -47.37
C LYS A 183 6.29 20.83 -47.56
N PRO A 184 5.99 20.41 -48.82
CA PRO A 184 4.66 20.01 -49.34
C PRO A 184 4.38 18.48 -49.36
N PRO A 185 3.16 18.01 -49.73
CA PRO A 185 2.71 16.64 -49.46
C PRO A 185 3.24 15.60 -50.47
N LEU A 186 3.82 14.52 -49.96
CA LEU A 186 4.33 13.40 -50.77
C LEU A 186 3.23 12.36 -51.04
N ARG A 187 2.59 12.56 -52.19
CA ARG A 187 2.28 11.57 -53.25
C ARG A 187 2.27 10.08 -52.85
N ARG A 188 1.06 9.51 -52.89
CA ARG A 188 0.70 8.09 -53.06
C ARG A 188 1.74 7.29 -53.87
N LEU A 189 2.22 6.19 -53.31
CA LEU A 189 2.67 5.02 -54.07
C LEU A 189 1.61 3.93 -53.91
N ALA A 190 0.85 3.74 -54.99
CA ALA A 190 0.11 2.52 -55.23
C ALA A 190 1.11 1.45 -55.68
N THR A 191 1.13 0.31 -55.01
CA THR A 191 1.52 -0.96 -55.61
C THR A 191 0.38 -1.93 -55.37
N GLN A 192 -0.46 -2.09 -56.40
CA GLN A 192 -1.27 -3.28 -56.52
C GLN A 192 -0.32 -4.43 -56.85
N ALA A 193 -0.26 -5.41 -55.95
CA ALA A 193 0.12 -6.77 -56.29
C ALA A 193 -0.92 -7.70 -55.64
N MET A 194 -1.92 -8.01 -56.46
CA MET A 194 -2.70 -9.25 -56.54
C MET A 194 -2.52 -10.24 -55.38
N GLY A 195 -3.58 -10.47 -54.61
CA GLY A 195 -3.63 -11.49 -53.56
C GLY A 195 -4.92 -11.45 -52.75
N HIS A 196 -6.06 -11.45 -53.45
CA HIS A 196 -7.40 -11.56 -52.87
C HIS A 196 -7.56 -12.93 -52.19
N ASN A 197 -7.68 -12.92 -50.86
CA ASN A 197 -8.38 -13.97 -50.11
C ASN A 197 -9.26 -13.29 -49.05
N ASP A 198 -10.52 -13.02 -49.42
CA ASP A 198 -11.54 -12.31 -48.64
C ASP A 198 -12.19 -13.19 -47.55
N GLN A 199 -11.41 -13.97 -46.78
CA GLN A 199 -12.00 -14.88 -45.79
C GLN A 199 -11.35 -14.97 -44.42
N VAL A 200 -10.55 -13.98 -43.99
CA VAL A 200 -10.11 -13.87 -42.58
C VAL A 200 -10.10 -12.42 -42.10
N GLY A 201 -11.17 -11.68 -42.38
CA GLY A 201 -11.34 -10.29 -41.98
C GLY A 201 -12.37 -10.12 -40.86
N GLY A 202 -12.10 -10.61 -39.64
CA GLY A 202 -13.06 -10.40 -38.55
C GLY A 202 -12.60 -10.67 -37.12
N ILE A 203 -11.53 -11.44 -36.90
CA ILE A 203 -11.28 -11.99 -35.56
C ILE A 203 -10.42 -11.05 -34.69
N GLN A 204 -9.56 -10.21 -35.26
CA GLN A 204 -8.71 -9.31 -34.45
C GLN A 204 -9.37 -8.00 -33.98
N LYS A 205 -10.60 -7.68 -34.44
CA LYS A 205 -11.28 -6.42 -34.08
C LYS A 205 -12.22 -6.51 -32.87
N LEU A 206 -12.53 -7.72 -32.36
CA LEU A 206 -13.46 -7.89 -31.23
C LEU A 206 -12.78 -8.15 -29.88
N GLY A 207 -11.44 -8.20 -29.82
CA GLY A 207 -10.70 -8.42 -28.58
C GLY A 207 -11.18 -9.66 -27.82
N TRP A 208 -11.21 -9.58 -26.47
CA TRP A 208 -11.66 -10.68 -25.60
C TRP A 208 -13.11 -11.11 -25.86
N ALA A 209 -14.00 -10.22 -26.31
CA ALA A 209 -15.38 -10.57 -26.64
C ALA A 209 -15.47 -11.49 -27.86
N GLY A 210 -14.59 -11.31 -28.84
CA GLY A 210 -14.46 -12.21 -29.99
C GLY A 210 -13.92 -13.57 -29.59
N VAL A 211 -12.90 -13.59 -28.72
CA VAL A 211 -12.34 -14.83 -28.17
C VAL A 211 -13.40 -15.59 -27.36
N VAL A 212 -14.22 -14.92 -26.56
CA VAL A 212 -15.31 -15.55 -25.80
C VAL A 212 -16.41 -16.07 -26.73
N ALA A 213 -16.80 -15.32 -27.76
CA ALA A 213 -17.78 -15.79 -28.74
C ALA A 213 -17.25 -17.01 -29.54
N GLU A 214 -15.95 -17.05 -29.82
CA GLU A 214 -15.30 -18.17 -30.49
C GLU A 214 -15.12 -19.39 -29.57
N LEU A 215 -14.83 -19.18 -28.28
CA LEU A 215 -14.85 -20.23 -27.26
C LEU A 215 -16.25 -20.81 -27.07
N GLN A 216 -17.28 -19.95 -27.05
CA GLN A 216 -18.68 -20.37 -26.98
C GLN A 216 -19.12 -21.14 -28.23
N ASN A 217 -18.66 -20.76 -29.43
CA ASN A 217 -18.91 -21.50 -30.66
C ASN A 217 -17.92 -22.66 -30.90
N SER A 218 -17.01 -22.94 -29.97
CA SER A 218 -16.00 -23.97 -30.17
C SER A 218 -16.63 -25.37 -30.12
N PRO A 219 -16.45 -26.20 -31.16
CA PRO A 219 -16.93 -27.59 -31.17
C PRO A 219 -16.21 -28.45 -30.12
N LEU A 220 -15.02 -28.04 -29.65
CA LEU A 220 -14.29 -28.71 -28.57
C LEU A 220 -14.94 -28.49 -27.20
N MET A 221 -15.51 -27.30 -26.95
CA MET A 221 -16.27 -27.02 -25.73
C MET A 221 -17.55 -27.86 -25.70
N HIS A 222 -18.30 -27.90 -26.81
CA HIS A 222 -19.50 -28.73 -26.92
C HIS A 222 -19.23 -30.23 -26.75
N LYS A 223 -18.09 -30.74 -27.26
CA LYS A 223 -17.67 -32.13 -27.01
C LYS A 223 -17.40 -32.42 -25.53
N ARG A 224 -16.82 -31.47 -24.78
CA ARG A 224 -16.62 -31.62 -23.33
C ARG A 224 -17.93 -31.57 -22.56
N HIS A 225 -18.84 -30.66 -22.91
CA HIS A 225 -20.16 -30.59 -22.28
C HIS A 225 -20.98 -31.86 -22.56
N ALA A 226 -21.01 -32.35 -23.80
CA ALA A 226 -21.67 -33.61 -24.16
C ALA A 226 -21.04 -34.82 -23.45
N SER A 227 -19.71 -34.87 -23.31
CA SER A 227 -19.00 -35.93 -22.55
C SER A 227 -19.32 -35.90 -21.05
N ILE A 228 -19.47 -34.71 -20.47
CA ILE A 228 -19.83 -34.53 -19.07
C ILE A 228 -21.31 -34.92 -18.87
N GLU A 229 -22.20 -34.48 -19.75
CA GLU A 229 -23.62 -34.85 -19.71
C GLU A 229 -23.83 -36.35 -19.88
N THR A 230 -23.09 -37.02 -20.79
CA THR A 230 -23.14 -38.49 -20.89
C THR A 230 -22.56 -39.20 -19.66
N SER A 231 -21.50 -38.66 -19.05
CA SER A 231 -20.96 -39.21 -17.78
C SER A 231 -21.89 -39.00 -16.58
N MET A 232 -22.67 -37.92 -16.57
CA MET A 232 -23.64 -37.61 -15.50
C MET A 232 -25.01 -38.27 -15.74
N ALA A 233 -25.37 -38.55 -17.00
CA ALA A 233 -26.62 -39.22 -17.36
C ALA A 233 -26.60 -40.74 -17.09
N ASN A 234 -25.44 -41.33 -16.80
CA ASN A 234 -25.36 -42.74 -16.41
C ASN A 234 -24.55 -42.95 -15.10
N PRO A 235 -25.13 -42.69 -13.92
CA PRO A 235 -24.49 -42.96 -12.63
C PRO A 235 -24.55 -44.44 -12.23
N ARG A 236 -24.61 -45.38 -13.18
CA ARG A 236 -24.64 -46.83 -12.90
C ARG A 236 -23.82 -47.62 -13.90
N THR A 237 -22.52 -47.71 -13.60
CA THR A 237 -21.76 -48.98 -13.53
C THR A 237 -20.39 -48.60 -12.97
N ALA A 238 -20.29 -48.64 -11.64
CA ALA A 238 -19.07 -49.05 -10.95
C ALA A 238 -19.14 -50.58 -10.82
#